data_AF-A0A3E0HZS8-F1
#
_entry.id   AF-A0A3E0HZS8-F1
#
_cell.length_a   1.000
_cell.length_b   1.000
_cell.length_c   1.000
_cell.angle_alpha   90.00
_cell.angle_beta   90.00
_cell.angle_gamma   90.00
#
_symmetry.space_group_name_H-M   'P 1'
#
loop_
_entity.id
_entity.type
_entity.pdbx_description
1 polymer ?
#
loop_
_entity_poly.entity_id
_entity_poly.type
_entity_poly.pdbx_seq_one_letter_code
_entity_poly.pdbx_strand_id
1 'polypeptide(L)'
;MNRSIAVGQVVIAGLMVAAAAAGPFPSPVPLLFVVAAVGTGNAAFPLMRTFGSALLGGTAAAAIALATVPFTTCAAPKPSPMFACTGDAPTWHLTGAVIAAGLCGASLVLARVAAQAEQAAALTMALDDLREEILRMQ
;
A
#
# COMPACT_ATOMS: atom_id res chain seq x y z
N MET A 1 0.81 -19.26 -2.06
CA MET A 1 1.40 -17.93 -1.83
C MET A 1 2.81 -18.09 -1.28
N ASN A 2 3.81 -17.46 -1.90
CA ASN A 2 5.21 -17.58 -1.48
C ASN A 2 5.38 -17.01 -0.05
N ARG A 3 5.92 -17.80 0.89
CA ARG A 3 5.93 -17.48 2.33
C ARG A 3 6.62 -16.14 2.62
N SER A 4 7.66 -15.81 1.86
CA SER A 4 8.39 -14.54 1.97
C SER A 4 7.55 -13.33 1.59
N ILE A 5 6.67 -13.44 0.59
CA ILE A 5 5.80 -12.34 0.15
C ILE A 5 4.69 -12.10 1.19
N ALA A 6 4.13 -13.18 1.75
CA ALA A 6 3.15 -13.10 2.82
C ALA A 6 3.72 -12.40 4.06
N VAL A 7 4.94 -12.78 4.47
CA VAL A 7 5.64 -12.12 5.58
C VAL A 7 5.89 -10.64 5.27
N GLY A 8 6.32 -10.31 4.05
CA GLY A 8 6.50 -8.92 3.62
C GLY A 8 5.23 -8.08 3.74
N GLN A 9 4.08 -8.60 3.29
CA GLN A 9 2.80 -7.89 3.41
C GLN A 9 2.37 -7.71 4.88
N VAL A 10 2.58 -8.72 5.72
CA VAL A 10 2.26 -8.64 7.16
C VAL A 10 3.13 -7.60 7.86
N VAL A 11 4.43 -7.55 7.55
CA VAL A 11 5.34 -6.56 8.11
C VAL A 11 4.93 -5.15 7.69
N ILE A 12 4.60 -4.93 6.42
CA ILE A 12 4.17 -3.62 5.93
C ILE A 12 2.84 -3.20 6.57
N ALA A 13 1.86 -4.10 6.65
CA ALA A 13 0.60 -3.82 7.32
C ALA A 13 0.80 -3.48 8.81
N GLY A 14 1.67 -4.24 9.50
CA GLY A 14 2.03 -3.98 10.89
C GLY A 14 2.68 -2.62 11.08
N LEU A 15 3.59 -2.23 10.19
CA LEU A 15 4.22 -0.91 10.19
C LEU A 15 3.20 0.22 9.98
N MET A 16 2.26 0.04 9.05
CA MET A 16 1.19 1.03 8.82
C MET A 16 0.29 1.18 10.06
N VAL A 17 -0.12 0.07 10.70
CA VAL A 17 -0.94 0.12 11.92
C VAL A 17 -0.16 0.74 13.09
N ALA A 18 1.11 0.39 13.25
CA ALA A 18 1.97 0.99 14.28
C ALA A 18 2.16 2.49 14.06
N ALA A 19 2.39 2.91 12.81
CA ALA A 19 2.49 4.32 12.45
C ALA A 19 1.18 5.09 12.69
N ALA A 20 0.02 4.48 12.43
CA ALA A 20 -1.27 5.08 12.73
C ALA A 20 -1.54 5.23 14.23
N ALA A 21 -1.18 4.23 15.04
CA ALA A 21 -1.55 4.17 16.46
C ALA A 21 -0.55 4.87 17.39
N ALA A 22 0.74 4.80 17.07
CA ALA A 22 1.81 5.28 17.95
C ALA A 22 2.69 6.37 17.32
N GLY A 23 2.49 6.70 16.04
CA GLY A 23 3.25 7.75 15.37
C GLY A 23 2.80 9.15 15.82
N PRO A 24 3.72 10.12 15.97
CA PRO A 24 3.40 11.51 16.32
C PRO A 24 2.85 12.27 15.09
N PHE A 25 1.97 11.65 14.30
CA PHE A 25 1.47 12.22 13.07
C PHE A 25 0.17 12.99 13.30
N PRO A 26 0.09 14.27 12.90
CA PRO A 26 -1.13 15.05 12.98
C PRO A 26 -2.20 14.56 11.99
N SER A 27 -3.47 14.82 12.31
CA SER A 27 -4.60 14.53 11.42
C SER A 27 -4.48 15.31 10.11
N PRO A 28 -4.66 14.67 8.93
CA PRO A 28 -5.30 13.36 8.71
C PRO A 28 -4.34 12.19 8.41
N VAL A 29 -3.04 12.33 8.65
CA VAL A 29 -2.04 11.33 8.26
C VAL A 29 -2.25 9.93 8.86
N PRO A 30 -2.60 9.77 10.15
CA PRO A 30 -2.93 8.44 10.70
C PRO A 30 -4.01 7.70 9.91
N LEU A 31 -4.97 8.44 9.35
CA LEU A 31 -6.07 7.89 8.57
C LEU A 31 -5.57 7.30 7.24
N LEU A 32 -4.58 7.92 6.60
CA LEU A 32 -3.92 7.37 5.40
C LEU A 32 -3.25 6.03 5.71
N PHE A 33 -2.60 5.90 6.86
CA PHE A 33 -1.98 4.65 7.29
C PHE A 33 -3.00 3.54 7.55
N VAL A 34 -4.15 3.85 8.18
CA VAL A 34 -5.22 2.87 8.39
C VAL A 34 -5.79 2.39 7.06
N VAL A 35 -6.13 3.31 6.15
CA VAL A 35 -6.70 2.95 4.84
C VAL A 35 -5.67 2.14 4.04
N ALA A 36 -4.39 2.52 4.09
CA ALA A 36 -3.31 1.77 3.46
C ALA A 36 -3.20 0.34 4.01
N ALA A 37 -3.29 0.14 5.34
CA ALA A 37 -3.24 -1.18 5.95
C ALA A 37 -4.40 -2.08 5.50
N VAL A 38 -5.61 -1.51 5.36
CA VAL A 38 -6.77 -2.22 4.80
C VAL A 38 -6.53 -2.58 3.33
N GLY A 39 -5.97 -1.65 2.55
CA GLY A 39 -5.58 -1.89 1.16
C GLY A 39 -4.56 -3.03 1.02
N THR A 40 -3.56 -3.06 1.90
CA THR A 40 -2.56 -4.14 2.00
C THR A 40 -3.20 -5.48 2.36
N GLY A 41 -4.11 -5.49 3.34
CA GLY A 41 -4.87 -6.70 3.70
C GLY A 41 -5.66 -7.26 2.52
N ASN A 42 -6.38 -6.39 1.79
CA ASN A 42 -7.13 -6.78 0.60
C ASN A 42 -6.22 -7.22 -0.54
N ALA A 43 -5.03 -6.59 -0.69
CA ALA A 43 -4.05 -6.93 -1.71
C ALA A 43 -3.43 -8.33 -1.52
N ALA A 44 -3.45 -8.86 -0.30
CA ALA A 44 -2.94 -10.20 -0.01
C ALA A 44 -3.82 -11.32 -0.58
N PHE A 45 -5.12 -11.10 -0.75
CA PHE A 45 -6.04 -12.10 -1.29
C PHE A 45 -6.14 -11.99 -2.82
N PRO A 46 -5.93 -13.08 -3.59
CA PRO A 46 -5.98 -13.04 -5.06
C PRO A 46 -7.29 -12.45 -5.60
N LEU A 47 -8.44 -12.79 -5.00
CA LEU A 47 -9.78 -12.30 -5.35
C LEU A 47 -9.95 -10.78 -5.12
N MET A 48 -9.29 -10.22 -4.11
CA MET A 48 -9.41 -8.80 -3.74
C MET A 48 -8.19 -7.97 -4.15
N ARG A 49 -7.19 -8.60 -4.79
CA ARG A 49 -5.89 -7.99 -5.08
C ARG A 49 -6.02 -6.71 -5.90
N THR A 50 -6.93 -6.67 -6.85
CA THR A 50 -7.20 -5.51 -7.70
C THR A 50 -7.79 -4.35 -6.90
N PHE A 51 -8.75 -4.61 -6.03
CA PHE A 51 -9.35 -3.60 -5.15
C PHE A 51 -8.34 -3.09 -4.11
N GLY A 52 -7.58 -3.99 -3.48
CA GLY A 52 -6.51 -3.62 -2.56
C GLY A 52 -5.44 -2.75 -3.23
N SER A 53 -5.03 -3.09 -4.45
CA SER A 53 -4.08 -2.30 -5.24
C SER A 53 -4.62 -0.92 -5.61
N ALA A 54 -5.90 -0.83 -5.97
CA ALA A 54 -6.56 0.45 -6.25
C ALA A 54 -6.63 1.33 -4.99
N LEU A 55 -6.95 0.73 -3.84
CA LEU A 55 -6.99 1.41 -2.55
C LEU A 55 -5.59 1.95 -2.18
N LEU A 56 -4.54 1.13 -2.32
CA LEU A 56 -3.14 1.51 -2.08
C LEU A 56 -2.67 2.62 -3.04
N GLY A 57 -3.09 2.56 -4.30
CA GLY A 57 -2.80 3.61 -5.27
C GLY A 57 -3.49 4.92 -4.91
N GLY A 58 -4.75 4.86 -4.49
CA GLY A 58 -5.52 6.00 -4.01
C GLY A 58 -4.93 6.63 -2.75
N THR A 59 -4.50 5.82 -1.78
CA THR A 59 -3.83 6.34 -0.57
C THR A 59 -2.48 6.95 -0.87
N ALA A 60 -1.70 6.36 -1.79
CA ALA A 60 -0.44 6.95 -2.22
C ALA A 60 -0.65 8.30 -2.93
N ALA A 61 -1.62 8.39 -3.83
CA ALA A 61 -1.96 9.64 -4.52
C ALA A 61 -2.47 10.70 -3.55
N ALA A 62 -3.36 10.33 -2.62
CA ALA A 62 -3.87 11.22 -1.57
C ALA A 62 -2.75 11.70 -0.65
N ALA A 63 -1.79 10.83 -0.30
CA ALA A 63 -0.64 11.20 0.50
C ALA A 63 0.29 12.17 -0.24
N ILE A 64 0.59 11.92 -1.51
CA ILE A 64 1.40 12.84 -2.34
C ILE A 64 0.69 14.19 -2.49
N ALA A 65 -0.61 14.17 -2.77
CA ALA A 65 -1.41 15.38 -2.81
C ALA A 65 -1.35 16.12 -1.48
N LEU A 66 -1.52 15.42 -0.35
CA LEU A 66 -1.45 16.03 0.98
C LEU A 66 -0.07 16.62 1.31
N ALA A 67 1.01 15.99 0.84
CA ALA A 67 2.37 16.48 0.99
C ALA A 67 2.64 17.81 0.26
N THR A 68 1.84 18.16 -0.75
CA THR A 68 1.95 19.45 -1.47
C THR A 68 1.08 20.56 -0.86
N VAL A 69 0.18 20.23 0.09
CA VAL A 69 -0.70 21.19 0.78
C VAL A 69 -0.14 21.89 2.05
N PRO A 70 0.94 21.47 2.73
CA PRO A 70 1.19 21.86 4.13
C PRO A 70 1.50 23.35 4.35
N PHE A 71 1.77 24.13 3.30
CA PHE A 71 1.98 25.58 3.43
C PHE A 71 0.72 26.43 3.28
N THR A 72 -0.34 25.94 2.63
CA THR A 72 -1.52 26.77 2.31
C THR A 72 -2.62 26.70 3.36
N THR A 73 -2.72 25.59 4.10
CA THR A 73 -3.80 25.38 5.10
C THR A 73 -3.50 26.01 6.45
N CYS A 74 -2.24 26.06 6.88
CA CYS A 74 -1.84 26.70 8.14
C CYS A 74 -1.60 28.21 8.03
N ALA A 75 -1.55 28.76 6.80
CA ALA A 75 -1.47 30.20 6.54
C ALA A 75 -2.85 30.87 6.41
N ALA A 76 -3.94 30.09 6.45
CA ALA A 76 -5.29 30.62 6.32
C ALA A 76 -5.79 31.24 7.65
N PRO A 77 -6.48 32.39 7.62
CA PRO A 77 -6.95 33.09 8.82
C PRO A 77 -8.01 32.33 9.64
N LYS A 78 -8.52 31.21 9.10
CA LYS A 78 -9.39 30.25 9.79
C LYS A 78 -8.88 28.84 9.49
N PRO A 79 -8.01 28.24 10.34
CA PRO A 79 -7.55 26.88 10.12
C PRO A 79 -8.77 25.93 10.16
N SER A 80 -8.86 25.03 9.18
CA SER A 80 -9.93 24.05 9.16
C SER A 80 -9.72 23.02 10.29
N PRO A 81 -10.79 22.50 10.92
CA PRO A 81 -10.65 21.50 11.98
C PRO A 81 -10.11 20.15 11.46
N MET A 82 -10.03 19.96 10.14
CA MET A 82 -9.47 18.74 9.53
C MET A 82 -7.94 18.70 9.57
N PHE A 83 -7.28 19.86 9.61
CA PHE A 83 -5.82 19.98 9.61
C PHE A 83 -5.37 20.62 10.92
N ALA A 84 -4.78 19.82 11.81
CA ALA A 84 -4.24 20.32 13.06
C ALA A 84 -2.97 21.13 12.77
N CYS A 85 -3.08 22.46 12.76
CA CYS A 85 -1.96 23.38 12.56
C CYS A 85 -1.39 23.81 13.92
N THR A 86 -0.41 23.05 14.43
CA THR A 86 0.35 23.40 15.65
C THR A 86 1.83 23.20 15.42
N GLY A 87 2.69 24.20 15.70
CA GLY A 87 4.15 24.05 15.72
C GLY A 87 4.74 23.30 14.52
N ASP A 88 5.41 22.16 14.79
CA ASP A 88 6.03 21.26 13.80
C ASP A 88 5.04 20.43 12.96
N ALA A 89 3.73 20.69 13.04
CA ALA A 89 2.72 19.98 12.26
C ALA A 89 3.01 19.89 10.74
N PRO A 90 3.46 20.95 10.02
CA PRO A 90 3.65 20.84 8.57
C PRO A 90 4.77 19.87 8.17
N THR A 91 5.84 19.77 8.96
CA THR A 91 6.92 18.80 8.70
C THR A 91 6.44 17.39 8.97
N TRP A 92 5.73 17.15 10.09
CA TRP A 92 5.16 15.83 10.40
C TRP A 92 4.06 15.38 9.43
N HIS A 93 3.27 16.31 8.88
CA HIS A 93 2.32 16.01 7.80
C HIS A 93 3.05 15.50 6.55
N LEU A 94 4.09 16.22 6.12
CA LEU A 94 4.84 15.89 4.91
C LEU A 94 5.59 14.56 5.09
N THR A 95 6.30 14.39 6.21
CA THR A 95 7.02 13.16 6.53
C THR A 95 6.07 11.96 6.58
N GLY A 96 4.96 12.07 7.30
CA GLY A 96 4.02 10.96 7.42
C GLY A 96 3.31 10.62 6.11
N ALA A 97 3.00 11.63 5.28
CA ALA A 97 2.45 11.41 3.95
C ALA A 97 3.43 10.68 3.02
N VAL A 98 4.71 11.08 3.01
CA VAL A 98 5.75 10.40 2.22
C VAL A 98 5.94 8.95 2.68
N ILE A 99 5.96 8.70 4.00
CA ILE A 99 6.05 7.34 4.55
C ILE A 99 4.84 6.50 4.12
N ALA A 100 3.62 7.06 4.23
CA ALA A 100 2.41 6.37 3.80
C ALA A 100 2.47 6.00 2.31
N ALA A 101 2.88 6.93 1.44
CA ALA A 101 3.04 6.68 0.01
C ALA A 101 4.08 5.58 -0.27
N GLY A 102 5.24 5.62 0.41
CA GLY A 102 6.30 4.63 0.28
C GLY A 102 5.87 3.23 0.69
N LEU A 103 5.19 3.09 1.84
CA LEU A 103 4.66 1.81 2.31
C LEU A 103 3.57 1.26 1.38
N CYS A 104 2.71 2.14 0.83
CA CYS A 104 1.73 1.73 -0.18
C CYS A 104 2.40 1.19 -1.44
N GLY A 105 3.43 1.88 -1.94
CA GLY A 105 4.22 1.45 -3.09
C GLY A 105 4.90 0.10 -2.87
N ALA A 106 5.52 -0.11 -1.70
CA ALA A 106 6.15 -1.38 -1.35
C ALA A 106 5.12 -2.54 -1.32
N SER A 107 3.94 -2.31 -0.72
CA SER A 107 2.86 -3.31 -0.69
C SER A 107 2.34 -3.63 -2.10
N LEU A 108 2.21 -2.62 -2.97
CA LEU A 108 1.83 -2.78 -4.38
C LEU A 108 2.84 -3.63 -5.16
N VAL A 109 4.15 -3.36 -4.99
CA VAL A 109 5.22 -4.15 -5.64
C VAL A 109 5.14 -5.61 -5.20
N LEU A 110 5.01 -5.87 -3.90
CA LEU A 110 4.86 -7.24 -3.38
C LEU A 110 3.61 -7.93 -3.93
N ALA A 111 2.48 -7.22 -4.05
CA ALA A 111 1.25 -7.76 -4.63
C ALA A 111 1.42 -8.11 -6.12
N ARG A 112 2.16 -7.29 -6.88
CA ARG A 112 2.49 -7.55 -8.29
C ARG A 112 3.42 -8.74 -8.44
N VAL A 113 4.47 -8.84 -7.63
CA VAL A 113 5.40 -9.98 -7.63
C VAL A 113 4.66 -11.28 -7.27
N ALA A 114 3.72 -11.23 -6.31
CA ALA A 114 2.87 -12.38 -5.99
C ALA A 114 2.07 -12.87 -7.19
N ALA A 115 1.43 -11.94 -7.91
CA ALA A 115 0.61 -12.25 -9.08
C ALA A 115 1.45 -12.83 -10.22
N GLN A 116 2.64 -12.29 -10.48
CA GLN A 116 3.53 -12.81 -11.51
C GLN A 116 4.04 -14.22 -11.18
N ALA A 117 4.37 -14.48 -9.91
CA ALA A 117 4.79 -15.81 -9.48
C ALA A 117 3.68 -16.86 -9.66
N GLU A 118 2.42 -16.50 -9.37
CA GLU A 118 1.26 -17.37 -9.59
C GLU A 118 1.03 -17.65 -11.08
N GLN A 119 1.14 -16.63 -11.94
CA GLN A 119 1.00 -16.78 -13.39
C GLN A 119 2.13 -17.64 -14.00
N ALA A 120 3.37 -17.45 -13.56
CA ALA A 120 4.50 -18.24 -14.04
C ALA A 120 4.32 -19.73 -13.69
N ALA A 121 3.89 -20.04 -12.47
CA ALA A 121 3.63 -21.42 -12.05
C ALA A 121 2.51 -22.08 -12.86
N ALA A 122 1.43 -21.35 -13.15
CA ALA A 122 0.34 -21.85 -13.98
C ALA A 122 0.79 -22.13 -15.43
N LEU A 123 1.62 -21.24 -15.99
CA LEU A 123 2.17 -21.42 -17.33
C LEU A 123 3.11 -22.63 -17.42
N THR A 124 3.96 -22.84 -16.41
CA THR A 124 4.84 -24.02 -16.37
C THR A 124 4.05 -25.32 -16.31
N MET A 125 2.98 -25.38 -15.52
CA MET A 125 2.11 -26.56 -15.46
C MET A 125 1.43 -26.83 -16.80
N ALA A 126 0.94 -25.80 -17.49
CA ALA A 126 0.33 -25.96 -18.81
C ALA A 126 1.33 -26.43 -19.87
N LEU A 127 2.59 -25.95 -19.80
CA LEU A 127 3.67 -26.40 -20.68
C LEU A 127 4.03 -27.87 -20.45
N ASP A 128 4.09 -28.30 -19.19
CA ASP A 128 4.40 -29.69 -18.84
C ASP A 128 3.27 -30.63 -19.30
N ASP A 129 2.00 -30.24 -19.13
CA ASP A 129 0.85 -31.01 -19.59
C ASP A 129 0.85 -31.17 -21.13
N LEU A 130 1.09 -30.08 -21.85
CA LEU A 130 1.19 -30.09 -23.31
C LEU A 130 2.35 -30.97 -23.80
N ARG A 131 3.48 -30.94 -23.07
CA ARG A 131 4.64 -31.77 -23.36
C ARG A 131 4.33 -33.24 -23.19
N GLU A 132 3.63 -33.62 -22.10
CA GLU A 132 3.20 -35.00 -21.90
C GLU A 132 2.24 -35.46 -23.00
N GLU A 133 1.33 -34.61 -23.44
CA GLU A 133 0.38 -34.92 -24.51
C GLU A 133 1.09 -35.16 -25.85
N ILE A 134 2.09 -34.33 -26.18
CA ILE A 134 2.95 -34.55 -27.36
C ILE A 134 3.69 -35.88 -27.28
N LEU A 135 4.25 -36.23 -26.12
CA LEU A 135 4.96 -37.50 -25.93
C LEU A 135 4.04 -38.72 -26.04
N ARG A 136 2.74 -38.58 -25.71
CA ARG A 136 1.75 -39.65 -25.89
C ARG A 136 1.32 -39.86 -27.34
N MET A 137 1.53 -38.88 -28.22
CA MET A 137 1.19 -38.97 -29.64
C MET A 137 2.31 -39.56 -30.51
N GLN A 138 3.50 -39.78 -29.95
CA GLN A 138 4.65 -40.41 -30.62
C GLN A 138 4.75 -41.89 -30.24
#